data_AF-F5LCG0-F1
#
_entry.id   AF-F5LCG0-F1
#
_cell.length_a   1.000
_cell.length_b   1.000
_cell.length_c   1.000
_cell.angle_alpha   90.00
_cell.angle_beta   90.00
_cell.angle_gamma   90.00
#
_symmetry.space_group_name_H-M   'P 1'
#
loop_
_entity.id
_entity.type
_entity.pdbx_description
1 polymer ?
#
loop_
_entity_poly.entity_id
_entity_poly.type
_entity_poly.pdbx_seq_one_letter_code
_entity_poly.pdbx_strand_id
1 'polypeptide(L)'
;MFQRRIQKTVEQDKQELLAEIRLAHSQWKTAQHHFEHALEKDEIDYAIYAVEAAEKRYEMLLRQAKKLNVTSAYHITAEVRG
;
A
#
# COMPACT_ATOMS: atom_id res chain seq x y z
N MET A 1 -13.20 -21.50 -29.21
CA MET A 1 -13.88 -20.67 -28.19
C MET A 1 -12.97 -19.49 -27.86
N PHE A 2 -13.52 -18.28 -27.82
CA PHE A 2 -12.79 -17.02 -27.76
C PHE A 2 -11.97 -16.87 -26.47
N GLN A 3 -10.64 -16.87 -26.57
CA GLN A 3 -9.79 -16.24 -25.56
C GLN A 3 -9.97 -14.73 -25.69
N ARG A 4 -10.94 -14.19 -24.95
CA ARG A 4 -11.13 -12.76 -24.79
C ARG A 4 -9.94 -12.25 -23.96
N ARG A 5 -8.82 -11.93 -24.63
CA ARG A 5 -7.73 -11.14 -24.04
C ARG A 5 -8.37 -9.83 -23.58
N ILE A 6 -8.55 -9.69 -22.27
CA ILE A 6 -8.97 -8.43 -21.68
C ILE A 6 -7.81 -7.47 -21.93
N GLN A 7 -7.96 -6.59 -22.91
CA GLN A 7 -7.07 -5.44 -23.02
C GLN A 7 -7.43 -4.52 -21.87
N LYS A 8 -6.64 -4.56 -20.79
CA LYS A 8 -6.75 -3.56 -19.72
C LYS A 8 -6.39 -2.20 -20.29
N THR A 9 -7.20 -1.20 -19.98
CA THR A 9 -6.90 0.18 -20.36
C THR A 9 -5.94 0.79 -19.35
N VAL A 10 -5.19 1.81 -19.80
CA VAL A 10 -4.30 2.59 -18.92
C VAL A 10 -5.05 3.13 -17.69
N GLU A 11 -6.33 3.47 -17.83
CA GLU A 11 -7.14 3.95 -16.71
C GLU A 11 -7.45 2.83 -15.69
N GLN A 12 -7.71 1.60 -16.15
CA GLN A 12 -7.90 0.46 -15.26
C GLN A 12 -6.63 0.15 -14.45
N ASP A 13 -5.45 0.20 -15.10
CA ASP A 13 -4.17 0.00 -14.42
C ASP A 13 -3.91 1.06 -13.34
N LYS A 14 -4.31 2.32 -13.58
CA LYS A 14 -4.24 3.39 -12.57
C LYS A 14 -5.18 3.15 -11.39
N GLN A 15 -6.41 2.71 -11.66
CA GLN A 15 -7.39 2.41 -10.60
C GLN A 15 -6.94 1.22 -9.74
N GLU A 16 -6.38 0.18 -10.36
CA GLU A 16 -5.79 -0.96 -9.66
C GLU A 16 -4.61 -0.52 -8.79
N LEU A 17 -3.68 0.27 -9.33
CA LEU A 17 -2.57 0.81 -8.56
C LEU A 17 -3.05 1.64 -7.35
N LEU A 18 -4.08 2.47 -7.52
CA LEU A 18 -4.68 3.23 -6.41
C LEU A 18 -5.32 2.31 -5.38
N ALA A 19 -6.00 1.25 -5.79
CA ALA A 19 -6.56 0.26 -4.88
C ALA A 19 -5.47 -0.47 -4.09
N GLU A 20 -4.36 -0.83 -4.75
CA GLU A 20 -3.20 -1.45 -4.10
C GLU A 20 -2.55 -0.50 -3.08
N ILE A 21 -2.43 0.79 -3.40
CA ILE A 21 -1.90 1.81 -2.47
C ILE A 21 -2.78 1.89 -1.21
N ARG A 22 -4.10 1.95 -1.37
CA ARG A 22 -5.04 1.98 -0.23
C ARG A 22 -4.95 0.71 0.61
N LEU A 23 -4.86 -0.45 -0.04
CA LEU A 23 -4.71 -1.73 0.64
C LEU A 23 -3.40 -1.79 1.43
N ALA A 24 -2.28 -1.42 0.81
CA ALA A 24 -0.97 -1.40 1.46
C ALA A 24 -0.95 -0.46 2.66
N HIS A 25 -1.60 0.71 2.56
CA HIS A 25 -1.75 1.63 3.69
C HIS A 25 -2.58 1.01 4.84
N SER A 26 -3.69 0.36 4.51
CA SER A 26 -4.52 -0.34 5.51
C SER A 26 -3.75 -1.48 6.19
N GLN A 27 -2.97 -2.25 5.43
CA GLN A 27 -2.10 -3.30 5.95
C GLN A 27 -1.02 -2.72 6.87
N TRP A 28 -0.40 -1.61 6.48
CA TRP A 28 0.58 -0.94 7.33
C TRP A 28 -0.02 -0.44 8.65
N LYS A 29 -1.23 0.14 8.64
CA LYS A 29 -1.95 0.50 9.87
C LYS A 29 -2.28 -0.71 10.74
N THR A 30 -2.70 -1.82 10.12
CA THR A 30 -3.02 -3.06 10.82
C THR A 30 -1.78 -3.67 11.47
N ALA A 31 -0.65 -3.66 10.76
CA ALA A 31 0.63 -4.12 11.30
C ALA A 31 1.09 -3.27 12.49
N GLN A 32 0.92 -1.95 12.41
CA GLN A 32 1.21 -1.03 13.53
C GLN A 32 0.35 -1.34 14.74
N HIS A 33 -0.96 -1.51 14.56
CA HIS A 33 -1.86 -1.92 15.64
C HIS A 33 -1.44 -3.29 16.22
N HIS A 34 -1.03 -4.24 15.39
CA HIS A 34 -0.54 -5.53 15.89
C HIS A 34 0.73 -5.37 16.73
N PHE A 35 1.68 -4.52 16.29
CA PHE A 35 2.87 -4.19 17.06
C PHE A 35 2.56 -3.56 18.41
N GLU A 36 1.58 -2.65 18.48
CA GLU A 36 1.15 -2.02 19.74
C GLU A 36 0.59 -3.01 20.76
N HIS A 37 0.07 -4.16 20.31
CA HIS A 37 -0.53 -5.19 21.15
C HIS A 37 0.37 -6.41 21.35
N ALA A 38 1.54 -6.46 20.73
CA ALA A 38 2.49 -7.55 20.89
C ALA A 38 3.11 -7.51 22.29
N LEU A 39 3.07 -8.64 23.00
CA LEU A 39 3.53 -8.72 24.39
C LEU A 39 4.79 -9.58 24.53
N GLU A 40 4.89 -10.64 23.73
CA GLU A 40 6.04 -11.52 23.77
C GLU A 40 7.16 -10.99 22.86
N LYS A 41 8.41 -11.25 23.26
CA LYS A 41 9.59 -10.77 22.52
C LYS A 41 9.56 -11.21 21.05
N ASP A 42 9.18 -12.45 20.78
CA ASP A 42 9.15 -13.01 19.42
C ASP A 42 8.00 -12.42 18.59
N GLU A 43 6.87 -12.09 19.24
CA GLU A 43 5.75 -11.37 18.60
C GLU A 43 6.14 -9.93 18.24
N ILE A 44 6.88 -9.27 19.12
CA ILE A 44 7.41 -7.91 18.90
C ILE A 44 8.38 -7.92 17.70
N ASP A 45 9.34 -8.85 17.69
CA ASP A 45 10.30 -8.99 16.59
C ASP A 45 9.59 -9.25 15.25
N TYR A 46 8.58 -10.13 15.25
CA TYR A 46 7.74 -10.39 14.07
C TYR A 46 6.96 -9.13 13.63
N ALA A 47 6.35 -8.43 14.58
CA ALA A 47 5.52 -7.27 14.29
C ALA A 47 6.35 -6.09 13.76
N ILE A 48 7.58 -5.89 14.24
CA ILE A 48 8.53 -4.90 13.67
C ILE A 48 8.79 -5.22 12.21
N TYR A 49 9.17 -6.47 11.91
CA TYR A 49 9.44 -6.90 10.53
C TYR A 49 8.22 -6.71 9.63
N ALA A 50 7.01 -7.03 10.12
CA ALA A 50 5.77 -6.88 9.39
C ALA A 50 5.43 -5.40 9.10
N VAL A 51 5.64 -4.52 10.07
CA VAL A 51 5.44 -3.07 9.92
C VAL A 51 6.40 -2.51 8.88
N GLU A 52 7.69 -2.81 8.98
CA GLU A 52 8.72 -2.34 8.03
C GLU A 52 8.43 -2.83 6.60
N ALA A 53 8.07 -4.12 6.45
CA ALA A 53 7.73 -4.68 5.14
C ALA A 53 6.51 -4.00 4.51
N ALA A 54 5.47 -3.72 5.32
CA ALA A 54 4.26 -3.03 4.86
C ALA A 54 4.54 -1.57 4.48
N GLU A 55 5.36 -0.86 5.27
CA GLU A 55 5.81 0.50 4.98
C GLU A 55 6.57 0.55 3.65
N LYS A 56 7.58 -0.31 3.46
CA LYS A 56 8.36 -0.36 2.21
C LYS A 56 7.49 -0.65 1.00
N ARG A 57 6.51 -1.56 1.13
CA ARG A 57 5.54 -1.85 0.07
C ARG A 57 4.71 -0.61 -0.28
N TYR A 58 4.19 0.09 0.73
CA TYR A 58 3.43 1.32 0.53
C TYR A 58 4.27 2.41 -0.15
N GLU A 59 5.50 2.65 0.31
CA GLU A 59 6.42 3.60 -0.32
C GLU A 59 6.70 3.27 -1.79
N MET A 60 6.94 1.99 -2.12
CA MET A 60 7.18 1.55 -3.49
C MET A 60 6.00 1.85 -4.40
N LEU A 61 4.78 1.55 -3.95
CA LEU A 61 3.55 1.81 -4.69
C LEU A 61 3.31 3.31 -4.87
N LEU A 62 3.59 4.13 -3.85
CA LEU A 62 3.53 5.59 -3.98
C LEU A 62 4.52 6.13 -5.02
N ARG A 63 5.76 5.61 -5.05
CA ARG A 63 6.76 5.97 -6.06
C ARG A 63 6.28 5.58 -7.47
N GLN A 64 5.61 4.43 -7.62
CA GLN A 64 5.02 4.01 -8.88
C GLN A 64 3.87 4.93 -9.31
N ALA A 65 2.98 5.32 -8.39
CA ALA A 65 1.88 6.25 -8.65
C ALA A 65 2.40 7.62 -9.12
N LYS A 66 3.47 8.11 -8.48
CA LYS A 66 4.13 9.37 -8.83
C LYS A 66 4.71 9.34 -10.25
N LYS A 67 5.38 8.24 -10.62
CA LYS A 67 5.92 8.04 -11.99
C LYS A 67 4.82 8.06 -13.05
N LEU A 68 3.64 7.54 -12.72
CA LEU A 68 2.48 7.47 -13.61
C LEU A 68 1.59 8.72 -13.56
N ASN A 69 1.98 9.77 -12.83
CA ASN A 69 1.20 11.00 -12.58
C ASN A 69 -0.22 10.75 -12.05
N VAL A 70 -0.45 9.61 -11.39
CA VAL A 70 -1.76 9.25 -10.83
C VAL A 70 -2.04 10.01 -9.55
N THR A 71 -0.98 10.50 -8.90
CA THR A 71 -1.03 11.25 -7.63
C THR A 71 -1.80 12.57 -7.71
N SER A 72 -1.92 13.19 -8.90
CA SER A 72 -2.59 14.49 -9.08
C SER A 72 -4.10 14.46 -8.73
N ALA A 73 -4.72 13.28 -8.70
CA ALA A 73 -6.14 13.12 -8.40
C ALA A 73 -6.46 12.86 -6.92
N TYR A 74 -5.46 12.66 -6.04
CA TYR A 74 -5.74 12.28 -4.64
C TYR A 74 -4.79 12.96 -3.65
N HIS A 75 -5.37 13.84 -2.82
CA HIS A 75 -4.79 14.43 -1.60
C HIS A 75 -4.50 13.35 -0.54
N ILE A 76 -3.51 12.47 -0.72
CA ILE A 76 -3.15 11.46 0.30
C ILE A 76 -2.08 11.96 1.29
N THR A 77 -1.56 13.19 1.15
CA THR A 77 -0.40 13.63 1.93
C THR A 77 -0.64 14.83 2.85
N ALA A 78 -1.88 15.16 3.23
CA ALA A 78 -2.11 16.27 4.17
C ALA A 78 -1.96 15.88 5.66
N GLU A 79 -1.99 14.60 6.03
CA GLU A 79 -2.09 14.21 7.46
C GLU A 79 -0.87 13.48 8.04
N VAL A 80 0.13 13.07 7.25
CA VAL A 80 1.25 12.24 7.77
C VAL A 80 2.49 13.09 8.15
N ARG A 81 2.29 14.36 8.50
CA ARG A 81 3.39 15.25 8.93
C ARG A 81 3.00 16.22 10.04
N GLY A 82 2.17 15.75 10.98
CA GLY A 82 1.92 16.39 12.27
C GLY A 82 2.67 15.66 13.37
#